data_AF-A0A8T6NW78-F1
#
_entry.id   AF-A0A8T6NW78-F1
#
_cell.length_a   1.000
_cell.length_b   1.000
_cell.length_c   1.000
_cell.angle_alpha   90.00
_cell.angle_beta   90.00
_cell.angle_gamma   90.00
#
_symmetry.space_group_name_H-M   'P 1'
#
loop_
_entity.id
_entity.type
_entity.pdbx_description
1 polymer ?
#
loop_
_entity_poly.entity_id
_entity_poly.type
_entity_poly.pdbx_seq_one_letter_code
_entity_poly.pdbx_strand_id
1 'polypeptide(L)'
;MTLDLRLVLKAGLIWGVLAIVLLVIVQLVPLLPQVGIEGLDLASFATLFAGVHFSARNPNDKNIVVGLIGGSMAGIIAAVLMVVASLVLPVVLGSGAFTTTNIEAVLVPALIAGIAGALGMELVKRL
;
A
#
# COMPACT_ATOMS: atom_id res chain seq x y z
N MET A 1 4.77 10.15 23.26
CA MET A 1 4.80 9.70 21.85
C MET A 1 3.50 10.12 21.20
N THR A 2 3.52 10.99 20.20
CA THR A 2 2.29 11.40 19.48
C THR A 2 2.39 10.92 18.04
N LEU A 3 1.53 9.96 17.69
CA LEU A 3 1.36 9.47 16.33
C LEU A 3 0.35 10.37 15.62
N ASP A 4 0.76 10.99 14.52
CA ASP A 4 -0.13 11.83 13.73
C ASP A 4 -1.03 10.94 12.85
N LEU A 5 -2.20 10.59 13.38
CA LEU A 5 -3.19 9.79 12.67
C LEU A 5 -3.62 10.42 11.33
N ARG A 6 -3.59 11.74 11.20
CA ARG A 6 -3.96 12.40 9.93
C ARG A 6 -2.91 12.10 8.86
N LEU A 7 -1.64 12.04 9.24
CA LEU A 7 -0.57 11.66 8.32
C LEU A 7 -0.66 10.19 7.91
N VAL A 8 -0.95 9.30 8.86
CA VAL A 8 -1.19 7.86 8.59
C VAL A 8 -2.31 7.69 7.56
N LEU A 9 -3.45 8.35 7.79
CA LEU A 9 -4.60 8.32 6.88
C LEU A 9 -4.25 8.87 5.50
N LYS A 10 -3.56 10.02 5.42
CA LYS A 10 -3.14 10.60 4.13
C LYS A 10 -2.21 9.68 3.36
N ALA A 11 -1.20 9.12 4.01
CA ALA A 11 -0.25 8.22 3.36
C ALA A 11 -0.95 6.96 2.84
N GLY A 12 -1.76 6.30 3.68
CA GLY A 12 -2.52 5.11 3.27
C GLY A 12 -3.51 5.38 2.15
N LEU A 13 -4.23 6.51 2.21
CA LEU A 13 -5.25 6.85 1.22
C LEU A 13 -4.65 7.26 -0.14
N ILE A 14 -3.59 8.09 -0.16
CA ILE A 14 -2.96 8.53 -1.40
C ILE A 14 -2.42 7.32 -2.18
N TRP A 15 -1.66 6.45 -1.52
CA TRP A 15 -1.04 5.30 -2.17
C TRP A 15 -2.03 4.17 -2.46
N GLY A 16 -3.04 3.98 -1.60
CA GLY A 16 -4.15 3.08 -1.88
C GLY A 16 -4.93 3.49 -3.13
N VAL A 17 -5.32 4.76 -3.25
CA VAL A 17 -6.01 5.28 -4.44
C VAL A 17 -5.13 5.18 -5.68
N LEU A 18 -3.83 5.51 -5.58
CA LEU A 18 -2.90 5.36 -6.69
C LEU A 18 -2.85 3.91 -7.21
N ALA A 19 -2.79 2.94 -6.30
CA ALA A 19 -2.76 1.53 -6.69
C ALA A 19 -4.08 1.05 -7.30
N ILE A 20 -5.24 1.59 -6.86
CA ILE A 20 -6.53 1.33 -7.51
C ILE A 20 -6.53 1.87 -8.95
N VAL A 21 -6.03 3.09 -9.16
CA VAL A 21 -5.93 3.68 -10.51
C VAL A 21 -5.02 2.84 -11.39
N LEU A 22 -3.86 2.43 -10.89
CA LEU A 22 -2.94 1.55 -11.62
C LEU A 22 -3.57 0.20 -11.94
N LEU A 23 -4.31 -0.38 -11.00
CA LEU A 23 -5.03 -1.63 -11.19
C LEU A 23 -6.06 -1.51 -12.33
N VAL A 24 -6.82 -0.43 -12.36
CA VAL A 24 -7.78 -0.17 -13.47
C VAL A 24 -7.05 -0.02 -14.80
N ILE A 25 -5.92 0.70 -14.84
CA ILE A 25 -5.13 0.89 -16.07
C ILE A 25 -4.58 -0.44 -16.60
N VAL A 26 -4.02 -1.28 -15.72
CA VAL A 26 -3.47 -2.59 -16.10
C VAL A 26 -4.56 -3.49 -16.69
N GLN A 27 -5.79 -3.42 -16.18
CA GLN A 27 -6.93 -4.20 -16.68
C GLN A 27 -7.50 -3.66 -18.01
N LEU A 28 -7.39 -2.34 -18.27
CA LEU A 28 -7.86 -1.71 -19.51
C LEU A 28 -6.86 -1.81 -20.66
N VAL A 29 -5.61 -2.20 -20.39
CA VAL A 29 -4.53 -2.30 -21.40
C VAL A 29 -4.10 -3.78 -21.55
N PRO A 30 -4.68 -4.51 -22.53
CA PRO A 30 -4.49 -5.96 -22.70
C PRO A 30 -3.05 -6.42 -23.01
N LEU A 31 -2.11 -5.50 -23.23
CA LEU A 31 -0.70 -5.78 -23.55
C LEU A 31 0.22 -5.78 -22.32
N LEU A 32 -0.24 -5.28 -21.17
CA LEU A 32 0.54 -5.27 -19.91
C LEU A 32 0.53 -6.57 -19.09
N PRO A 33 -0.46 -7.48 -19.17
CA PRO A 33 -0.44 -8.72 -18.39
C PRO A 33 0.76 -9.63 -18.70
N GLN A 34 1.39 -9.46 -19.87
CA GLN A 34 2.57 -10.22 -20.29
C GLN A 34 3.88 -9.62 -19.76
N VAL A 35 3.87 -8.35 -19.36
CA VAL A 35 4.95 -7.77 -18.54
C VAL A 35 4.60 -8.15 -17.11
N GLY A 36 4.78 -9.43 -16.81
CA GLY A 36 4.72 -9.95 -15.45
C GLY A 36 5.68 -9.13 -14.60
N ILE A 37 5.16 -8.15 -13.87
CA ILE A 37 5.82 -7.64 -12.67
C ILE A 37 5.58 -8.72 -11.61
N GLU A 38 6.15 -9.91 -11.82
CA GLU A 38 5.99 -11.14 -11.03
C GLU A 38 6.60 -11.04 -9.62
N GLY A 39 6.99 -9.84 -9.18
CA GLY A 39 7.63 -9.64 -7.88
C GLY A 39 6.88 -8.72 -6.92
N LEU A 40 6.00 -7.84 -7.41
CA LEU A 40 5.33 -6.86 -6.56
C LEU A 40 3.86 -6.73 -6.96
N ASP A 41 3.00 -7.40 -6.20
CA ASP A 41 1.56 -7.12 -6.21
C ASP A 41 1.33 -5.61 -5.97
N LEU A 42 0.38 -5.00 -6.69
CA LEU A 42 0.03 -3.58 -6.55
C LEU A 42 -0.35 -3.24 -5.10
N ALA A 43 -0.87 -4.22 -4.35
CA ALA A 43 -1.10 -4.08 -2.92
C ALA A 43 0.21 -3.96 -2.13
N SER A 44 1.21 -4.80 -2.39
CA SER A 44 2.55 -4.72 -1.80
C SER A 44 3.25 -3.41 -2.16
N PHE A 45 3.07 -2.92 -3.39
CA PHE A 45 3.53 -1.59 -3.81
C PHE A 45 2.90 -0.48 -2.96
N ALA A 46 1.55 -0.43 -2.92
CA ALA A 46 0.81 0.61 -2.21
C ALA A 46 1.19 0.66 -0.72
N THR A 47 1.32 -0.50 -0.12
CA THR A 47 1.57 -0.67 1.31
C THR A 47 3.00 -0.28 1.68
N LEU A 48 3.98 -0.66 0.86
CA LEU A 48 5.38 -0.27 1.04
C LEU A 48 5.54 1.26 0.91
N PHE A 49 4.97 1.85 -0.14
CA PHE A 49 5.06 3.29 -0.36
C PHE A 49 4.24 4.11 0.64
N ALA A 50 3.13 3.57 1.16
CA ALA A 50 2.43 4.18 2.29
C ALA A 50 3.31 4.24 3.55
N GLY A 51 4.04 3.16 3.84
CA GLY A 51 5.03 3.11 4.92
C GLY A 51 6.17 4.13 4.73
N VAL A 52 6.75 4.19 3.54
CA VAL A 52 7.80 5.16 3.18
C VAL A 52 7.29 6.60 3.32
N HIS A 53 6.11 6.92 2.79
CA HIS A 53 5.58 8.28 2.81
C HIS A 53 5.29 8.75 4.23
N PHE A 54 4.69 7.90 5.06
CA PHE A 54 4.47 8.22 6.47
C PHE A 54 5.80 8.49 7.18
N SER A 55 6.77 7.58 7.04
CA SER A 55 8.08 7.72 7.68
C SER A 55 8.82 8.98 7.19
N ALA A 56 8.84 9.24 5.89
CA ALA A 56 9.46 10.42 5.29
C ALA A 56 8.88 11.74 5.78
N ARG A 57 7.55 11.80 5.99
CA ARG A 57 6.85 13.04 6.37
C ARG A 57 6.57 13.18 7.85
N ASN A 58 6.92 12.19 8.68
CA ASN A 58 6.71 12.27 10.11
C ASN A 58 7.65 13.32 10.72
N PRO A 59 7.14 14.43 11.29
CA PRO A 59 7.97 15.46 11.91
C PRO A 59 8.60 14.99 13.24
N ASN A 60 8.10 13.89 13.82
CA ASN A 60 8.65 13.27 15.04
C ASN A 60 9.78 12.28 14.73
N ASP A 61 10.78 12.75 13.97
CA ASP A 61 11.86 11.99 13.33
C ASP A 61 12.87 11.32 14.27
N LYS A 62 12.67 11.43 15.60
CA LYS A 62 13.59 10.89 16.61
C LYS A 62 13.21 9.51 17.12
N ASN A 63 12.03 8.98 16.74
CA ASN A 63 11.51 7.74 17.29
C ASN A 63 11.07 6.74 16.22
N ILE A 64 11.98 5.79 15.92
CA ILE A 64 11.79 4.69 14.96
C ILE A 64 10.47 3.95 15.19
N VAL A 65 10.09 3.75 16.45
CA VAL A 65 8.87 3.03 16.83
C VAL A 65 7.62 3.74 16.30
N VAL A 66 7.61 5.08 16.29
CA VAL A 66 6.49 5.85 15.75
C VAL A 66 6.44 5.74 14.22
N GLY A 67 7.60 5.75 13.54
CA GLY A 67 7.73 5.51 12.11
C GLY A 67 7.21 4.13 11.70
N LEU A 68 7.64 3.09 12.42
CA LEU A 68 7.21 1.69 12.25
C LEU A 68 5.71 1.51 12.43
N ILE A 69 5.16 1.97 13.56
CA ILE A 69 3.73 1.79 13.86
C ILE A 69 2.90 2.57 12.85
N GLY A 70 3.21 3.84 12.60
CA GLY A 70 2.43 4.64 11.65
C GLY A 70 2.57 4.17 10.20
N GLY A 71 3.74 3.66 9.82
CA GLY A 71 3.94 3.05 8.50
C GLY A 71 3.18 1.74 8.34
N SER A 72 3.16 0.89 9.36
CA SER A 72 2.35 -0.34 9.36
C SER A 72 0.85 -0.03 9.27
N MET A 73 0.37 0.98 10.00
CA MET A 73 -1.03 1.41 9.95
C MET A 73 -1.38 2.02 8.59
N ALA A 74 -0.50 2.82 7.99
CA ALA A 74 -0.70 3.39 6.67
C ALA A 74 -0.74 2.29 5.59
N GLY A 75 0.14 1.28 5.72
CA GLY A 75 0.12 0.08 4.90
C GLY A 75 -1.19 -0.67 5.01
N ILE A 76 -1.67 -0.95 6.24
CA ILE A 76 -2.97 -1.61 6.45
C ILE A 76 -4.10 -0.83 5.77
N ILE A 77 -4.14 0.50 5.89
CA ILE A 77 -5.18 1.32 5.23
C ILE A 77 -5.11 1.16 3.70
N ALA A 78 -3.92 1.21 3.11
CA ALA A 78 -3.75 1.02 1.67
C ALA A 78 -4.19 -0.39 1.22
N ALA A 79 -3.88 -1.42 2.00
CA ALA A 79 -4.30 -2.79 1.73
C ALA A 79 -5.81 -2.97 1.82
N VAL A 80 -6.44 -2.39 2.85
CA VAL A 80 -7.91 -2.41 3.00
C VAL A 80 -8.57 -1.75 1.78
N LEU A 81 -8.04 -0.63 1.30
CA LEU A 81 -8.55 0.01 0.09
C LEU A 81 -8.43 -0.90 -1.15
N MET A 82 -7.31 -1.61 -1.28
CA MET A 82 -7.11 -2.56 -2.39
C MET A 82 -8.05 -3.77 -2.29
N VAL A 83 -8.30 -4.29 -1.09
CA VAL A 83 -9.28 -5.37 -0.86
C VAL A 83 -10.70 -4.89 -1.20
N VAL A 84 -11.07 -3.68 -0.79
CA VAL A 84 -12.38 -3.11 -1.15
C VAL A 84 -12.48 -2.93 -2.67
N ALA A 85 -11.42 -2.46 -3.32
CA ALA A 85 -11.39 -2.31 -4.77
C ALA A 85 -11.50 -3.65 -5.50
N SER A 86 -10.83 -4.71 -5.04
CA SER A 86 -10.93 -6.04 -5.65
C SER A 86 -12.31 -6.67 -5.49
N LEU A 87 -13.09 -6.28 -4.47
CA LEU A 87 -14.48 -6.72 -4.30
C LEU A 87 -15.48 -5.90 -5.12
N VAL A 88 -15.26 -4.59 -5.25
CA VAL A 88 -16.20 -3.67 -5.90
C VAL A 88 -16.01 -3.58 -7.42
N LEU A 89 -14.76 -3.53 -7.88
CA LEU A 89 -14.45 -3.37 -9.31
C LEU A 89 -14.99 -4.48 -10.22
N PRO A 90 -15.00 -5.78 -9.84
CA PRO A 90 -15.60 -6.82 -10.67
C PRO A 90 -17.11 -6.64 -10.86
N VAL A 91 -17.80 -6.08 -9.85
CA VAL A 91 -19.24 -5.79 -9.91
C VAL A 91 -19.52 -4.63 -10.86
N VAL A 92 -18.62 -3.65 -10.91
CA VAL A 92 -18.77 -2.43 -11.73
C VAL A 92 -18.31 -2.62 -13.17
N LEU A 93 -17.22 -3.38 -13.40
CA LEU A 93 -16.54 -3.51 -14.69
C LEU A 93 -16.79 -4.85 -15.40
N GLY A 94 -17.47 -5.80 -14.74
CA GLY A 94 -17.76 -7.13 -15.28
C GLY A 94 -16.79 -8.20 -14.77
N SER A 95 -17.35 -9.35 -14.36
CA SER A 95 -16.66 -10.43 -13.64
C SER A 95 -15.56 -11.19 -14.40
N GLY A 96 -15.42 -10.99 -15.72
CA GLY A 96 -14.55 -11.80 -16.57
C GLY A 96 -13.05 -11.55 -16.43
N ALA A 97 -12.63 -10.46 -15.75
CA ALA A 97 -11.23 -10.01 -15.70
C ALA A 97 -10.60 -9.99 -14.31
N PHE A 98 -11.34 -10.35 -13.25
CA PHE A 98 -10.87 -10.19 -11.88
C PHE A 98 -10.68 -11.54 -11.19
N THR A 99 -9.42 -11.85 -10.87
CA THR A 99 -9.08 -12.96 -9.98
C THR A 99 -9.41 -12.59 -8.54
N THR A 100 -10.21 -13.42 -7.88
CA THR A 100 -10.51 -13.28 -6.45
C THR A 100 -9.23 -13.47 -5.63
N THR A 101 -8.77 -12.43 -4.96
CA THR A 101 -7.57 -12.46 -4.10
C THR A 101 -7.97 -12.80 -2.67
N ASN A 102 -7.29 -13.77 -2.04
CA ASN A 102 -7.52 -14.11 -0.63
C ASN A 102 -7.08 -12.95 0.28
N ILE A 103 -7.98 -12.48 1.15
CA ILE A 103 -7.76 -11.32 2.03
C ILE A 103 -6.52 -11.50 2.93
N GLU A 104 -6.29 -12.71 3.45
CA GLU A 104 -5.13 -13.04 4.28
C GLU A 104 -3.80 -12.92 3.51
N ALA A 105 -3.81 -13.29 2.22
CA ALA A 105 -2.67 -13.16 1.34
C ALA A 105 -2.38 -11.70 0.95
N VAL A 106 -3.24 -10.75 1.29
CA VAL A 106 -3.06 -9.31 1.05
C VAL A 106 -2.67 -8.59 2.33
N LEU A 107 -3.36 -8.85 3.45
CA LEU A 107 -3.16 -8.13 4.70
C LEU A 107 -1.82 -8.45 5.39
N VAL A 108 -1.39 -9.71 5.39
CA VAL A 108 -0.12 -10.11 6.04
C VAL A 108 1.08 -9.52 5.27
N PRO A 109 1.18 -9.65 3.93
CA PRO A 109 2.25 -9.00 3.18
C PRO A 109 2.18 -7.48 3.26
N ALA A 110 0.98 -6.88 3.29
CA ALA A 110 0.80 -5.45 3.46
C ALA A 110 1.40 -4.90 4.77
N LEU A 111 1.21 -5.64 5.87
CA LEU A 111 1.79 -5.27 7.16
C LEU A 111 3.33 -5.29 7.06
N ILE A 112 3.89 -6.37 6.52
CA ILE A 112 5.34 -6.55 6.36
C ILE A 112 5.92 -5.48 5.42
N ALA A 113 5.25 -5.21 4.30
CA ALA A 113 5.64 -4.20 3.33
C ALA A 113 5.59 -2.78 3.92
N GLY A 114 4.54 -2.44 4.67
CA GLY A 114 4.44 -1.15 5.37
C GLY A 114 5.53 -0.95 6.42
N ILE A 115 5.86 -2.01 7.17
CA ILE A 115 6.99 -2.03 8.11
C ILE A 115 8.32 -1.87 7.38
N ALA A 116 8.55 -2.63 6.32
CA ALA A 116 9.77 -2.60 5.53
C ALA A 116 10.00 -1.23 4.87
N GLY A 117 8.95 -0.61 4.32
CA GLY A 117 8.99 0.74 3.77
C GLY A 117 9.31 1.80 4.82
N ALA A 118 8.71 1.69 6.01
CA ALA A 118 9.00 2.60 7.11
C ALA A 118 10.46 2.49 7.59
N LEU A 119 10.96 1.25 7.73
CA LEU A 119 12.35 0.96 8.11
C LEU A 119 13.36 1.43 7.07
N GLY A 120 13.11 1.14 5.79
CA GLY A 120 13.99 1.58 4.70
C GLY A 120 14.15 3.09 4.68
N MET A 121 13.05 3.84 4.86
CA MET A 121 13.11 5.29 4.92
C MET A 121 13.84 5.80 6.17
N GLU A 122 13.63 5.16 7.33
CA GLU A 122 14.33 5.51 8.57
C GLU A 122 15.84 5.29 8.45
N LEU A 123 16.28 4.22 7.75
CA LEU A 123 17.69 4.00 7.43
C LEU A 123 18.25 5.10 6.51
N VAL A 124 17.49 5.49 5.47
CA VAL A 124 17.91 6.55 4.53
C VAL A 124 18.07 7.89 5.24
N LYS A 125 17.21 8.23 6.20
CA LYS A 125 17.33 9.48 6.97
C LYS A 125 18.54 9.54 7.90
N ARG A 126 19.13 8.40 8.23
CA ARG A 126 20.28 8.27 9.14
C ARG A 126 21.62 8.26 8.42
N LEU A 127 21.61 8.15 7.09
CA LEU A 127 22.77 8.26 6.21
C LEU A 127 22.98 9.74 5.83
#